data_AF-A0A3D3K1X9-F1
#
_entry.id   AF-A0A3D3K1X9-F1
#
_cell.length_a   1.000
_cell.length_b   1.000
_cell.length_c   1.000
_cell.angle_alpha   90.00
_cell.angle_beta   90.00
_cell.angle_gamma   90.00
#
_symmetry.space_group_name_H-M   'P 1'
#
loop_
_entity.id
_entity.type
_entity.pdbx_description
1 polymer ?
#
loop_
_entity_poly.entity_id
_entity_poly.type
_entity_poly.pdbx_seq_one_letter_code
_entity_poly.pdbx_strand_id
1 'polypeptide(L)'
;DTKKGWRRFLFVKYIFMKNAIFLIFMLSFLPFYAQVKDSLDIDKDGVLDKDDKCPKEFGDPINSGCPWPDYDKDGVLDKDDRCPTIPGDKNWQGCPSIDSDGDGVPDWFDRCLDIKGDKKHNGCPPIEEFVKYYKDLSKKTDFEKIGNIIFENFDLKNNNIKILIVDIAYDTTNGVVSGTTDDEYERDMVESKYDFYYFWNVNFAKLLKLFPEKIIIPRISNNKDIFISTKELTNYLNHKKFKKTTGFYKENNTAFYVFNNSKNEKIEISSLKDFHKPEFEIFNVFISNFYNQKKISFSVYLSKSKDYKKFEFENKNGNIQLLNIKNEDL
;
A
#
# COMPACT_ATOMS: atom_id res chain seq x y z
N ASP A 1 4.26 34.05 -95.53
CA ASP A 1 4.58 33.33 -94.27
C ASP A 1 3.75 33.64 -93.01
N THR A 2 2.52 34.18 -93.07
CA THR A 2 1.82 34.59 -91.81
C THR A 2 0.64 33.72 -91.36
N LYS A 3 0.18 32.72 -92.13
CA LYS A 3 -0.97 31.85 -91.75
C LYS A 3 -0.60 30.52 -91.09
N LYS A 4 0.67 30.06 -91.15
CA LYS A 4 1.13 28.80 -90.52
C LYS A 4 1.53 28.95 -89.04
N GLY A 5 1.92 30.15 -88.60
CA GLY A 5 2.29 30.44 -87.21
C GLY A 5 1.09 30.44 -86.23
N TRP A 6 -0.04 31.02 -86.65
CA TRP A 6 -1.23 31.18 -85.79
C TRP A 6 -1.90 29.85 -85.41
N ARG A 7 -1.90 28.85 -86.30
CA ARG A 7 -2.48 27.53 -86.02
C ARG A 7 -1.63 26.72 -85.02
N ARG A 8 -0.30 26.81 -85.07
CA ARG A 8 0.58 26.20 -84.05
C ARG A 8 0.46 26.92 -82.70
N PHE A 9 0.30 28.24 -82.70
CA PHE A 9 0.07 29.01 -81.47
C PHE A 9 -1.27 28.66 -80.80
N LEU A 10 -2.35 28.54 -81.57
CA LEU A 10 -3.68 28.15 -81.06
C LEU A 10 -3.71 26.70 -80.54
N PHE A 11 -3.01 25.77 -81.18
CA PHE A 11 -2.96 24.37 -80.77
C PHE A 11 -2.12 24.17 -79.48
N VAL A 12 -0.99 24.88 -79.35
CA VAL A 12 -0.18 24.88 -78.12
C VAL A 12 -0.94 25.56 -76.97
N LYS A 13 -1.63 26.68 -77.23
CA LYS A 13 -2.47 27.36 -76.23
C LYS A 13 -3.67 26.50 -75.79
N TYR A 14 -4.25 25.71 -76.69
CA TYR A 14 -5.35 24.78 -76.41
C TYR A 14 -4.90 23.56 -75.57
N ILE A 15 -3.72 23.00 -75.84
CA ILE A 15 -3.13 21.90 -75.03
C ILE A 15 -2.71 22.43 -73.65
N PHE A 16 -2.09 23.62 -73.58
CA PHE A 16 -1.79 24.27 -72.30
C PHE A 16 -3.07 24.62 -71.52
N MET A 17 -4.14 25.09 -72.18
CA MET A 17 -5.43 25.35 -71.51
C MET A 17 -6.11 24.08 -71.02
N LYS A 18 -6.10 22.96 -71.77
CA LYS A 18 -6.68 21.69 -71.29
C LYS A 18 -5.91 21.11 -70.09
N ASN A 19 -4.57 21.16 -70.13
CA ASN A 19 -3.75 20.70 -69.01
C ASN A 19 -3.83 21.67 -67.82
N ALA A 20 -3.90 22.98 -68.05
CA ALA A 20 -4.09 23.98 -67.00
C ALA A 20 -5.48 23.89 -66.37
N ILE A 21 -6.55 23.64 -67.14
CA ILE A 21 -7.89 23.41 -66.59
C ILE A 21 -7.92 22.11 -65.77
N PHE A 22 -7.27 21.03 -66.22
CA PHE A 22 -7.16 19.78 -65.44
C PHE A 22 -6.34 19.96 -64.16
N LEU A 23 -5.24 20.72 -64.21
CA LEU A 23 -4.45 21.10 -63.03
C LEU A 23 -5.21 22.03 -62.09
N ILE A 24 -5.95 23.01 -62.61
CA ILE A 24 -6.81 23.90 -61.82
C ILE A 24 -7.93 23.10 -61.15
N PHE A 25 -8.52 22.13 -61.86
CA PHE A 25 -9.54 21.23 -61.30
C PHE A 25 -8.92 20.32 -60.22
N MET A 26 -7.76 19.72 -60.45
CA MET A 26 -7.06 18.92 -59.42
C MET A 26 -6.61 19.76 -58.22
N LEU A 27 -6.10 20.98 -58.45
CA LEU A 27 -5.71 21.94 -57.40
C LEU A 27 -6.91 22.51 -56.62
N SER A 28 -8.08 22.63 -57.26
CA SER A 28 -9.32 23.03 -56.58
C SER A 28 -9.98 21.89 -55.81
N PHE A 29 -9.72 20.63 -56.18
CA PHE A 29 -10.20 19.44 -55.46
C PHE A 29 -9.25 18.97 -54.34
N LEU A 30 -7.97 19.36 -54.37
CA LEU A 30 -7.01 19.09 -53.29
C LEU A 30 -7.47 19.56 -51.89
N PRO A 31 -7.96 20.80 -51.70
CA PRO A 31 -8.50 21.22 -50.40
C PRO A 31 -9.77 20.45 -50.01
N PHE A 32 -10.61 20.06 -50.98
CA PHE A 32 -11.79 19.23 -50.75
C PHE A 32 -11.41 17.81 -50.30
N TYR A 33 -10.39 17.20 -50.91
CA TYR A 33 -9.88 15.88 -50.54
C TYR A 33 -9.24 15.88 -49.14
N ALA A 34 -8.49 16.94 -48.80
CA ALA A 34 -7.96 17.11 -47.44
C ALA A 34 -9.08 17.28 -46.40
N GLN A 35 -10.13 18.04 -46.73
CA GLN A 35 -11.27 18.24 -45.83
C GLN A 35 -12.10 16.98 -45.58
N VAL A 36 -12.23 16.09 -46.57
CA VAL A 36 -12.93 14.80 -46.40
C VAL A 36 -12.10 13.82 -45.55
N LYS A 37 -10.76 13.86 -45.66
CA LYS A 37 -9.85 12.99 -44.90
C LYS A 37 -10.01 13.15 -43.39
N ASP A 38 -10.18 14.39 -42.92
CA ASP A 38 -10.24 14.72 -41.50
C ASP A 38 -11.62 14.48 -40.87
N SER A 39 -12.59 13.97 -41.65
CA SER A 39 -13.95 13.61 -41.23
C SER A 39 -14.29 12.13 -41.44
N LEU A 40 -13.30 11.29 -41.77
CA LEU A 40 -13.52 9.85 -41.84
C LEU A 40 -13.57 9.24 -40.43
N ASP A 41 -14.43 8.23 -40.32
CA ASP A 41 -14.62 7.34 -39.18
C ASP A 41 -14.98 5.98 -39.81
N ILE A 42 -13.96 5.14 -40.01
CA ILE A 42 -14.05 3.91 -40.83
C ILE A 42 -14.84 2.83 -40.11
N ASP A 43 -14.62 2.63 -38.82
CA ASP A 43 -15.28 1.61 -38.01
C ASP A 43 -16.56 2.10 -37.31
N LYS A 44 -16.83 3.40 -37.37
CA LYS A 44 -18.08 4.04 -36.95
C LYS A 44 -18.30 3.99 -35.45
N ASP A 45 -17.23 4.10 -34.68
CA ASP A 45 -17.29 4.13 -33.22
C ASP A 45 -17.53 5.53 -32.64
N GLY A 46 -17.54 6.55 -33.50
CA GLY A 46 -17.77 7.95 -33.14
C GLY A 46 -16.49 8.73 -32.85
N VAL A 47 -15.31 8.12 -32.98
CA VAL A 47 -14.00 8.77 -33.01
C VAL A 47 -13.54 8.87 -34.46
N LEU A 48 -13.07 10.05 -34.87
CA LEU A 48 -12.57 10.23 -36.24
C LEU A 48 -11.23 9.49 -36.40
N ASP A 49 -10.96 8.90 -37.56
CA ASP A 49 -9.74 8.11 -37.86
C ASP A 49 -8.42 8.82 -37.48
N LYS A 50 -8.43 10.16 -37.50
CA LYS A 50 -7.26 11.00 -37.15
C LYS A 50 -6.98 11.06 -35.64
N ASP A 51 -8.02 10.86 -34.83
CA ASP A 51 -8.02 10.92 -33.37
C ASP A 51 -8.16 9.51 -32.73
N ASP A 52 -8.51 8.53 -33.55
CA ASP A 52 -8.67 7.12 -33.18
C ASP A 52 -7.31 6.38 -33.17
N LYS A 53 -7.05 5.65 -32.09
CA LYS A 53 -5.86 4.80 -31.95
C LYS A 53 -6.02 3.43 -32.61
N CYS A 54 -7.25 3.02 -32.89
CA CYS A 54 -7.61 1.77 -33.54
C CYS A 54 -8.57 1.99 -34.73
N PRO A 55 -8.20 2.74 -35.80
CA PRO A 55 -9.11 3.24 -36.86
C PRO A 55 -9.81 2.22 -37.76
N LYS A 56 -9.73 0.93 -37.42
CA LYS A 56 -10.32 -0.18 -38.17
C LYS A 56 -11.05 -1.16 -37.24
N GLU A 57 -11.06 -0.88 -35.94
CA GLU A 57 -11.58 -1.76 -34.90
C GLU A 57 -12.44 -0.93 -33.98
N PHE A 58 -13.76 -1.10 -34.10
CA PHE A 58 -14.73 -0.39 -33.28
C PHE A 58 -14.35 -0.42 -31.79
N GLY A 59 -14.20 0.74 -31.18
CA GLY A 59 -13.85 0.87 -29.77
C GLY A 59 -14.69 1.85 -28.98
N ASP A 60 -14.31 2.02 -27.72
CA ASP A 60 -14.95 2.99 -26.85
C ASP A 60 -14.29 4.36 -27.05
N PRO A 61 -15.04 5.44 -27.29
CA PRO A 61 -14.47 6.78 -27.38
C PRO A 61 -13.62 7.18 -26.15
N ILE A 62 -13.95 6.68 -24.95
CA ILE A 62 -13.17 6.91 -23.73
C ILE A 62 -11.79 6.26 -23.84
N ASN A 63 -11.67 5.16 -24.59
CA ASN A 63 -10.41 4.47 -24.87
C ASN A 63 -9.76 4.90 -26.20
N SER A 64 -10.07 6.13 -26.66
CA SER A 64 -9.53 6.66 -27.92
C SER A 64 -9.87 5.78 -29.14
N GLY A 65 -11.10 5.26 -29.19
CA GLY A 65 -11.60 4.43 -30.29
C GLY A 65 -11.06 3.00 -30.32
N CYS A 66 -10.40 2.55 -29.25
CA CYS A 66 -9.93 1.17 -29.14
C CYS A 66 -10.88 0.30 -28.31
N PRO A 67 -11.03 -1.00 -28.66
CA PRO A 67 -11.67 -1.96 -27.77
C PRO A 67 -10.88 -2.09 -26.46
N TRP A 68 -11.59 -2.38 -25.36
CA TRP A 68 -10.94 -2.67 -24.09
C TRP A 68 -10.37 -4.09 -24.11
N PRO A 69 -9.14 -4.32 -23.59
CA PRO A 69 -8.59 -5.65 -23.45
C PRO A 69 -9.35 -6.48 -22.40
N ASP A 70 -9.21 -7.79 -22.52
CA ASP A 70 -9.57 -8.83 -21.54
C ASP A 70 -8.36 -9.77 -21.52
N TYR A 71 -7.40 -9.49 -20.64
CA TYR A 71 -6.07 -10.07 -20.67
C TYR A 71 -6.09 -11.54 -20.24
N ASP A 72 -6.91 -11.88 -19.25
CA ASP A 72 -7.02 -13.23 -18.72
C ASP A 72 -8.13 -14.07 -19.34
N LYS A 73 -8.99 -13.44 -20.15
CA LYS A 73 -10.02 -14.04 -21.00
C LYS A 73 -11.16 -14.68 -20.23
N ASP A 74 -11.53 -14.10 -19.10
CA ASP A 74 -12.66 -14.56 -18.30
C ASP A 74 -14.01 -13.97 -18.74
N GLY A 75 -13.99 -13.02 -19.68
CA GLY A 75 -15.17 -12.36 -20.22
C GLY A 75 -15.60 -11.09 -19.47
N VAL A 76 -14.79 -10.62 -18.52
CA VAL A 76 -14.85 -9.29 -17.91
C VAL A 76 -13.71 -8.46 -18.51
N LEU A 77 -14.02 -7.29 -19.06
CA LEU A 77 -13.00 -6.42 -19.65
C LEU A 77 -12.08 -5.88 -18.54
N ASP A 78 -10.78 -5.69 -18.82
CA ASP A 78 -9.77 -5.25 -17.84
C ASP A 78 -10.18 -3.95 -17.10
N LYS A 79 -10.99 -3.09 -17.74
CA LYS A 79 -11.51 -1.86 -17.13
C LYS A 79 -12.59 -2.07 -16.07
N ASP A 80 -13.28 -3.21 -16.14
CA ASP A 80 -14.36 -3.63 -15.24
C ASP A 80 -13.93 -4.81 -14.35
N ASP A 81 -12.76 -5.39 -14.62
CA ASP A 81 -12.15 -6.52 -13.91
C ASP A 81 -11.27 -6.05 -12.75
N ARG A 82 -11.50 -6.63 -11.57
CA ARG A 82 -10.68 -6.39 -10.38
C ARG A 82 -9.41 -7.25 -10.35
N CYS A 83 -9.38 -8.32 -11.12
CA CYS A 83 -8.31 -9.30 -11.19
C CYS A 83 -7.83 -9.50 -12.64
N PRO A 84 -7.39 -8.45 -13.37
CA PRO A 84 -7.11 -8.46 -14.82
C PRO A 84 -5.96 -9.38 -15.28
N THR A 85 -5.43 -10.22 -14.41
CA THR A 85 -4.37 -11.20 -14.71
C THR A 85 -4.69 -12.60 -14.21
N ILE A 86 -5.85 -12.79 -13.56
CA ILE A 86 -6.24 -14.03 -12.89
C ILE A 86 -7.72 -14.30 -13.22
N PRO A 87 -8.02 -15.28 -14.10
CA PRO A 87 -9.38 -15.51 -14.55
C PRO A 87 -10.35 -15.75 -13.39
N GLY A 88 -11.52 -15.12 -13.43
CA GLY A 88 -12.52 -15.23 -12.39
C GLY A 88 -13.96 -15.33 -12.88
N ASP A 89 -14.87 -15.13 -11.93
CA ASP A 89 -16.31 -15.19 -12.20
C ASP A 89 -16.83 -13.76 -12.42
N LYS A 90 -17.68 -13.59 -13.43
CA LYS A 90 -18.35 -12.31 -13.71
C LYS A 90 -19.17 -11.77 -12.53
N ASN A 91 -19.74 -12.66 -11.71
CA ASN A 91 -20.47 -12.28 -10.48
C ASN A 91 -19.55 -11.62 -9.43
N TRP A 92 -18.24 -11.84 -9.56
CA TRP A 92 -17.18 -11.33 -8.67
C TRP A 92 -16.25 -10.35 -9.39
N GLN A 93 -16.74 -9.69 -10.45
CA GLN A 93 -16.00 -8.69 -11.22
C GLN A 93 -14.65 -9.23 -11.73
N GLY A 94 -14.66 -10.45 -12.24
CA GLY A 94 -13.50 -11.11 -12.87
C GLY A 94 -12.49 -11.70 -11.87
N CYS A 95 -12.82 -11.71 -10.57
CA CYS A 95 -11.97 -12.36 -9.57
C CYS A 95 -12.37 -13.82 -9.27
N PRO A 96 -11.40 -14.67 -8.90
CA PRO A 96 -11.67 -16.02 -8.39
C PRO A 96 -12.61 -16.02 -7.19
N SER A 97 -13.48 -17.03 -7.11
CA SER A 97 -14.44 -17.24 -6.02
C SER A 97 -13.86 -18.00 -4.81
N ILE A 98 -12.54 -17.89 -4.60
CA ILE A 98 -11.87 -18.51 -3.45
C ILE A 98 -12.36 -17.79 -2.19
N ASP A 99 -12.78 -18.57 -1.19
CA ASP A 99 -13.28 -18.11 0.10
C ASP A 99 -12.54 -18.95 1.17
N SER A 100 -11.45 -18.38 1.69
CA SER A 100 -10.46 -19.05 2.51
C SER A 100 -10.98 -19.35 3.91
N ASP A 101 -11.79 -18.46 4.48
CA ASP A 101 -12.36 -18.63 5.81
C ASP A 101 -13.75 -19.28 5.78
N GLY A 102 -14.44 -19.27 4.65
CA GLY A 102 -15.74 -19.89 4.43
C GLY A 102 -16.89 -19.08 5.01
N ASP A 103 -16.84 -17.76 4.97
CA ASP A 103 -17.90 -16.86 5.43
C ASP A 103 -18.90 -16.45 4.32
N GLY A 104 -18.61 -16.80 3.06
CA GLY A 104 -19.42 -16.49 1.89
C GLY A 104 -19.05 -15.19 1.17
N VAL A 105 -17.98 -14.52 1.59
CA VAL A 105 -17.34 -13.38 0.91
C VAL A 105 -16.03 -13.88 0.30
N PRO A 106 -15.83 -13.82 -1.03
CA PRO A 106 -14.57 -14.25 -1.61
C PRO A 106 -13.39 -13.41 -1.13
N ASP A 107 -12.20 -14.01 -1.07
CA ASP A 107 -10.96 -13.43 -0.55
C ASP A 107 -10.67 -12.02 -1.12
N TRP A 108 -10.99 -11.77 -2.38
CA TRP A 108 -10.77 -10.47 -3.04
C TRP A 108 -11.72 -9.36 -2.57
N PHE A 109 -12.81 -9.72 -1.91
CA PHE A 109 -13.80 -8.82 -1.31
C PHE A 109 -13.83 -8.92 0.22
N ASP A 110 -13.13 -9.90 0.78
CA ASP A 110 -13.03 -10.15 2.19
C ASP A 110 -11.81 -9.41 2.78
N ARG A 111 -12.06 -8.60 3.79
CA ARG A 111 -11.03 -7.87 4.53
C ARG A 111 -10.42 -8.65 5.68
N CYS A 112 -11.02 -9.77 6.03
CA CYS A 112 -10.66 -10.62 7.15
C CYS A 112 -10.49 -12.07 6.67
N LEU A 113 -9.55 -12.31 5.76
CA LEU A 113 -9.27 -13.59 5.07
C LEU A 113 -9.17 -14.85 5.96
N ASP A 114 -9.02 -14.69 7.26
CA ASP A 114 -8.85 -15.77 8.23
C ASP A 114 -9.90 -15.77 9.37
N ILE A 115 -10.84 -14.83 9.38
CA ILE A 115 -11.84 -14.65 10.43
C ILE A 115 -13.20 -14.36 9.84
N LYS A 116 -14.08 -15.38 9.94
CA LYS A 116 -15.46 -15.29 9.44
C LYS A 116 -16.15 -14.01 9.84
N GLY A 117 -16.71 -13.34 8.86
CA GLY A 117 -17.56 -12.19 9.05
C GLY A 117 -18.87 -12.27 8.32
N ASP A 118 -19.37 -11.09 8.01
CA ASP A 118 -20.58 -10.95 7.21
C ASP A 118 -20.33 -10.00 6.03
N LYS A 119 -21.18 -10.15 5.02
CA LYS A 119 -21.12 -9.31 3.81
C LYS A 119 -21.31 -7.82 4.11
N LYS A 120 -22.01 -7.44 5.19
CA LYS A 120 -22.24 -6.02 5.55
C LYS A 120 -20.93 -5.37 6.00
N HIS A 121 -20.00 -6.13 6.55
CA HIS A 121 -18.71 -5.66 7.03
C HIS A 121 -17.55 -6.12 6.13
N ASN A 122 -17.83 -6.49 4.87
CA ASN A 122 -16.85 -6.95 3.89
C ASN A 122 -16.03 -8.14 4.40
N GLY A 123 -16.73 -9.18 4.89
CA GLY A 123 -16.14 -10.43 5.36
C GLY A 123 -15.50 -10.37 6.74
N CYS A 124 -15.56 -9.21 7.43
CA CYS A 124 -15.13 -9.10 8.82
C CYS A 124 -16.28 -9.30 9.82
N PRO A 125 -16.04 -9.87 11.02
CA PRO A 125 -17.07 -9.94 12.06
C PRO A 125 -17.44 -8.54 12.56
N PRO A 126 -18.58 -8.30 13.23
CA PRO A 126 -18.89 -7.01 13.86
C PRO A 126 -17.76 -6.50 14.75
N ILE A 127 -17.58 -5.17 14.86
CA ILE A 127 -16.41 -4.58 15.54
C ILE A 127 -16.22 -5.09 16.97
N GLU A 128 -17.30 -5.28 17.72
CA GLU A 128 -17.27 -5.78 19.10
C GLU A 128 -16.70 -7.21 19.20
N GLU A 129 -17.07 -8.07 18.25
CA GLU A 129 -16.58 -9.44 18.15
C GLU A 129 -15.13 -9.46 17.66
N PHE A 130 -14.79 -8.62 16.67
CA PHE A 130 -13.43 -8.42 16.20
C PHE A 130 -12.49 -8.00 17.33
N VAL A 131 -12.88 -6.99 18.12
CA VAL A 131 -12.15 -6.51 19.30
C VAL A 131 -11.93 -7.63 20.32
N LYS A 132 -12.96 -8.44 20.57
CA LYS A 132 -12.87 -9.55 21.52
C LYS A 132 -11.93 -10.65 21.01
N TYR A 133 -12.04 -11.02 19.74
CA TYR A 133 -11.21 -12.04 19.10
C TYR A 133 -9.72 -11.70 19.24
N TYR A 134 -9.30 -10.51 18.77
CA TYR A 134 -7.91 -10.10 18.83
C TYR A 134 -7.40 -9.94 20.26
N LYS A 135 -8.21 -9.39 21.17
CA LYS A 135 -7.84 -9.29 22.58
C LYS A 135 -7.55 -10.65 23.20
N ASP A 136 -8.38 -11.67 22.91
CA ASP A 136 -8.20 -13.02 23.43
C ASP A 136 -7.02 -13.74 22.77
N LEU A 137 -6.75 -13.43 21.50
CA LEU A 137 -5.62 -13.93 20.73
C LEU A 137 -4.30 -13.38 21.28
N SER A 138 -4.14 -12.05 21.36
CA SER A 138 -2.97 -11.40 21.94
C SER A 138 -2.71 -11.86 23.38
N LYS A 139 -3.76 -12.14 24.17
CA LYS A 139 -3.61 -12.65 25.53
C LYS A 139 -2.95 -14.04 25.59
N LYS A 140 -3.15 -14.87 24.56
CA LYS A 140 -2.57 -16.23 24.48
C LYS A 140 -1.18 -16.23 23.86
N THR A 141 -0.78 -15.16 23.20
CA THR A 141 0.53 -14.99 22.57
C THR A 141 1.63 -14.87 23.64
N ASP A 142 2.66 -15.72 23.55
CA ASP A 142 3.82 -15.69 24.45
C ASP A 142 4.79 -14.56 24.07
N PHE A 143 4.39 -13.33 24.40
CA PHE A 143 5.19 -12.14 24.12
C PHE A 143 6.48 -12.06 24.94
N GLU A 144 6.56 -12.73 26.09
CA GLU A 144 7.81 -12.81 26.85
C GLU A 144 8.85 -13.58 26.04
N LYS A 145 8.49 -14.75 25.50
CA LYS A 145 9.38 -15.53 24.63
C LYS A 145 9.78 -14.77 23.36
N ILE A 146 8.83 -14.09 22.70
CA ILE A 146 9.14 -13.25 21.53
C ILE A 146 10.18 -12.19 21.91
N GLY A 147 9.94 -11.44 22.99
CA GLY A 147 10.88 -10.44 23.48
C GLY A 147 12.26 -11.03 23.77
N ASN A 148 12.33 -12.19 24.42
CA ASN A 148 13.60 -12.85 24.73
C ASN A 148 14.39 -13.18 23.46
N ILE A 149 13.74 -13.79 22.46
CA ILE A 149 14.37 -14.17 21.20
C ILE A 149 14.87 -12.92 20.48
N ILE A 150 14.08 -11.85 20.43
CA ILE A 150 14.48 -10.56 19.87
C ILE A 150 15.73 -10.07 20.63
N PHE A 151 15.64 -9.81 21.93
CA PHE A 151 16.73 -9.15 22.66
C PHE A 151 18.02 -9.98 22.76
N GLU A 152 17.96 -11.29 22.61
CA GLU A 152 19.14 -12.17 22.58
C GLU A 152 19.83 -12.21 21.21
N ASN A 153 19.11 -11.95 20.11
CA ASN A 153 19.63 -12.08 18.73
C ASN A 153 20.03 -10.74 18.08
N PHE A 154 19.86 -9.64 18.81
CA PHE A 154 20.25 -8.30 18.37
C PHE A 154 21.42 -7.76 19.18
N ASP A 155 22.40 -7.17 18.49
CA ASP A 155 23.51 -6.46 19.14
C ASP A 155 23.08 -5.06 19.62
N LEU A 156 22.18 -5.06 20.60
CA LEU A 156 21.70 -3.87 21.29
C LEU A 156 22.75 -3.30 22.26
N LYS A 157 23.86 -4.01 22.47
CA LYS A 157 24.98 -3.59 23.31
C LYS A 157 25.96 -2.68 22.59
N ASN A 158 25.80 -2.46 21.29
CA ASN A 158 26.56 -1.43 20.58
C ASN A 158 26.45 -0.09 21.32
N ASN A 159 27.60 0.43 21.77
CA ASN A 159 27.69 1.62 22.62
C ASN A 159 27.28 2.91 21.88
N ASN A 160 27.23 2.90 20.55
CA ASN A 160 26.82 4.04 19.76
C ASN A 160 25.30 4.28 19.82
N ILE A 161 24.53 3.24 20.13
CA ILE A 161 23.08 3.34 20.25
C ILE A 161 22.69 4.10 21.51
N LYS A 162 21.92 5.19 21.42
CA LYS A 162 21.43 5.91 22.60
C LYS A 162 19.94 5.73 22.85
N ILE A 163 19.17 5.52 21.79
CA ILE A 163 17.70 5.52 21.82
C ILE A 163 17.17 4.30 21.06
N LEU A 164 16.38 3.48 21.72
CA LEU A 164 15.79 2.26 21.21
C LEU A 164 14.28 2.50 20.99
N ILE A 165 13.81 2.45 19.74
CA ILE A 165 12.39 2.64 19.40
C ILE A 165 11.81 1.30 18.97
N VAL A 166 11.18 0.59 19.88
CA VAL A 166 10.61 -0.72 19.51
C VAL A 166 9.17 -0.46 19.06
N ASP A 167 8.89 -0.76 17.80
CA ASP A 167 7.58 -0.59 17.17
C ASP A 167 6.82 -1.92 17.18
N ILE A 168 5.53 -1.85 17.42
CA ILE A 168 4.62 -2.98 17.28
C ILE A 168 3.64 -2.56 16.20
N ALA A 169 3.75 -3.18 15.03
CA ALA A 169 3.09 -2.71 13.83
C ALA A 169 2.41 -3.89 13.16
N TYR A 170 1.10 -3.77 12.91
CA TYR A 170 0.40 -4.74 12.09
C TYR A 170 0.70 -4.51 10.61
N ASP A 171 1.05 -5.58 9.90
CA ASP A 171 1.27 -5.55 8.46
C ASP A 171 -0.01 -6.00 7.76
N THR A 172 -0.76 -5.02 7.25
CA THR A 172 -2.02 -5.24 6.52
C THR A 172 -1.80 -5.68 5.06
N THR A 173 -0.58 -6.03 4.64
CA THR A 173 -0.26 -6.35 3.23
C THR A 173 -1.01 -7.57 2.65
N ASN A 174 -1.75 -8.33 3.47
CA ASN A 174 -2.64 -9.39 3.00
C ASN A 174 -3.99 -8.88 2.45
N GLY A 175 -4.01 -7.75 1.72
CA GLY A 175 -5.19 -7.34 0.94
C GLY A 175 -6.18 -6.41 1.64
N VAL A 176 -5.85 -5.85 2.81
CA VAL A 176 -6.66 -4.76 3.37
C VAL A 176 -6.40 -3.51 2.53
N VAL A 177 -7.34 -3.19 1.62
CA VAL A 177 -7.51 -1.83 1.16
C VAL A 177 -7.80 -1.01 2.40
N SER A 178 -6.76 -0.34 2.84
CA SER A 178 -6.71 0.52 4.01
C SER A 178 -7.99 1.33 4.19
N GLY A 179 -8.51 1.38 5.42
CA GLY A 179 -9.87 1.87 5.68
C GLY A 179 -10.23 3.22 5.07
N THR A 180 -11.40 3.30 4.45
CA THR A 180 -12.06 4.54 3.98
C THR A 180 -13.18 4.99 4.93
N THR A 181 -13.54 4.16 5.90
CA THR A 181 -14.56 4.43 6.93
C THR A 181 -14.00 4.34 8.35
N ASP A 182 -14.69 4.94 9.32
CA ASP A 182 -14.26 4.96 10.74
C ASP A 182 -14.15 3.53 11.33
N ASP A 183 -15.08 2.64 10.99
CA ASP A 183 -15.08 1.25 11.46
C ASP A 183 -13.88 0.47 10.91
N GLU A 184 -13.45 0.76 9.69
CA GLU A 184 -12.26 0.15 9.08
C GLU A 184 -10.98 0.64 9.75
N TYR A 185 -10.92 1.95 10.03
CA TYR A 185 -9.81 2.53 10.78
C TYR A 185 -9.71 1.95 12.19
N GLU A 186 -10.85 1.73 12.87
CA GLU A 186 -10.85 1.10 14.18
C GLU A 186 -10.31 -0.34 14.12
N ARG A 187 -10.71 -1.14 13.11
CA ARG A 187 -10.17 -2.50 12.91
C ARG A 187 -8.68 -2.52 12.68
N ASP A 188 -8.17 -1.65 11.81
CA ASP A 188 -6.73 -1.51 11.52
C ASP A 188 -5.91 -1.24 12.80
N MET A 189 -6.52 -0.58 13.79
CA MET A 189 -5.85 -0.22 15.04
C MET A 189 -5.99 -1.28 16.15
N VAL A 190 -7.08 -2.04 16.17
CA VAL A 190 -7.42 -2.98 17.26
C VAL A 190 -6.34 -4.02 17.49
N GLU A 191 -5.82 -4.62 16.42
CA GLU A 191 -4.80 -5.67 16.51
C GLU A 191 -3.49 -5.12 17.10
N SER A 192 -2.91 -4.13 16.43
CA SER A 192 -1.68 -3.46 16.87
C SER A 192 -1.78 -3.04 18.34
N LYS A 193 -2.93 -2.49 18.74
CA LYS A 193 -3.17 -1.96 20.09
C LYS A 193 -3.01 -3.03 21.17
N TYR A 194 -3.63 -4.19 21.01
CA TYR A 194 -3.54 -5.23 22.04
C TYR A 194 -2.17 -5.87 22.07
N ASP A 195 -1.57 -6.15 20.92
CA ASP A 195 -0.22 -6.71 20.84
C ASP A 195 0.80 -5.78 21.49
N PHE A 196 0.70 -4.48 21.23
CA PHE A 196 1.51 -3.46 21.90
C PHE A 196 1.37 -3.54 23.43
N TYR A 197 0.13 -3.53 23.93
CA TYR A 197 -0.10 -3.58 25.37
C TYR A 197 0.46 -4.86 25.99
N TYR A 198 0.17 -6.03 25.44
CA TYR A 198 0.63 -7.30 26.00
C TYR A 198 2.15 -7.46 25.89
N PHE A 199 2.75 -7.10 24.77
CA PHE A 199 4.20 -7.13 24.58
C PHE A 199 4.93 -6.25 25.59
N TRP A 200 4.53 -4.98 25.71
CA TRP A 200 5.22 -4.04 26.58
C TRP A 200 4.97 -4.30 28.06
N ASN A 201 3.80 -4.84 28.41
CA ASN A 201 3.47 -5.20 29.79
C ASN A 201 4.48 -6.20 30.39
N VAL A 202 5.01 -7.12 29.59
CA VAL A 202 5.93 -8.17 30.05
C VAL A 202 7.40 -7.81 29.77
N ASN A 203 7.69 -7.14 28.65
CA ASN A 203 9.06 -6.92 28.20
C ASN A 203 9.68 -5.59 28.68
N PHE A 204 8.90 -4.53 28.93
CA PHE A 204 9.45 -3.18 29.14
C PHE A 204 10.50 -3.12 30.27
N ALA A 205 10.17 -3.67 31.45
CA ALA A 205 11.09 -3.70 32.58
C ALA A 205 12.33 -4.57 32.31
N LYS A 206 12.20 -5.61 31.48
CA LYS A 206 13.32 -6.45 31.06
C LYS A 206 14.28 -5.69 30.15
N LEU A 207 13.78 -4.98 29.14
CA LEU A 207 14.65 -4.15 28.29
C LEU A 207 15.38 -3.09 29.12
N LEU A 208 14.70 -2.41 30.05
CA LEU A 208 15.34 -1.39 30.91
C LEU A 208 16.49 -1.97 31.74
N LYS A 209 16.38 -3.24 32.18
CA LYS A 209 17.45 -3.93 32.91
C LYS A 209 18.60 -4.38 32.00
N LEU A 210 18.29 -4.84 30.80
CA LEU A 210 19.29 -5.27 29.82
C LEU A 210 20.08 -4.09 29.25
N PHE A 211 19.44 -2.93 29.14
CA PHE A 211 19.95 -1.74 28.47
C PHE A 211 19.79 -0.49 29.34
N PRO A 212 20.37 -0.45 30.55
CA PRO A 212 20.14 0.64 31.51
C PRO A 212 20.60 2.00 31.00
N GLU A 213 21.60 2.03 30.11
CA GLU A 213 22.14 3.27 29.53
C GLU A 213 21.32 3.82 28.35
N LYS A 214 20.36 3.04 27.85
CA LYS A 214 19.58 3.39 26.66
C LYS A 214 18.25 4.01 27.07
N ILE A 215 17.74 4.86 26.19
CA ILE A 215 16.39 5.41 26.27
C ILE A 215 15.48 4.52 25.44
N ILE A 216 14.43 3.98 26.06
CA ILE A 216 13.50 3.06 25.39
C ILE A 216 12.19 3.78 25.14
N ILE A 217 11.78 3.83 23.88
CA ILE A 217 10.53 4.45 23.42
C ILE A 217 9.65 3.33 22.87
N PRO A 218 8.58 2.95 23.57
CA PRO A 218 7.59 2.06 23.00
C PRO A 218 6.77 2.80 21.94
N ARG A 219 6.69 2.25 20.73
CA ARG A 219 5.88 2.76 19.62
C ARG A 219 4.90 1.70 19.14
N ILE A 220 3.81 2.18 18.55
CA ILE A 220 2.83 1.41 17.83
C ILE A 220 2.48 2.20 16.57
N SER A 221 2.44 1.51 15.43
CA SER A 221 2.17 2.09 14.11
C SER A 221 1.23 1.20 13.30
N ASN A 222 0.65 1.78 12.25
CA ASN A 222 -0.09 1.04 11.22
C ASN A 222 0.44 1.41 9.82
N ASN A 223 -0.02 0.71 8.78
CA ASN A 223 0.46 0.86 7.40
C ASN A 223 0.19 2.24 6.75
N LYS A 224 -0.65 3.09 7.36
CA LYS A 224 -0.99 4.43 6.84
C LYS A 224 -0.30 5.56 7.60
N ASP A 225 -0.17 5.41 8.91
CA ASP A 225 0.33 6.44 9.80
C ASP A 225 1.29 5.84 10.83
N ILE A 226 2.47 6.44 10.91
CA ILE A 226 3.49 6.21 11.96
C ILE A 226 2.99 6.64 13.36
N PHE A 227 1.75 7.11 13.47
CA PHE A 227 1.21 7.71 14.67
C PHE A 227 -0.01 6.98 15.17
N ILE A 228 0.18 6.04 16.08
CA ILE A 228 -0.81 5.97 17.14
C ILE A 228 -0.66 7.19 18.02
N SER A 229 -1.81 7.81 18.26
CA SER A 229 -1.93 9.09 18.92
C SER A 229 -1.15 9.08 20.23
N THR A 230 -0.52 10.20 20.51
CA THR A 230 0.09 10.53 21.79
C THR A 230 -0.76 10.09 22.99
N LYS A 231 -2.08 9.98 22.84
CA LYS A 231 -3.05 9.51 23.82
C LYS A 231 -2.88 8.04 24.24
N GLU A 232 -2.75 7.07 23.34
CA GLU A 232 -2.63 5.64 23.73
C GLU A 232 -1.32 5.38 24.48
N LEU A 233 -0.21 5.94 23.98
CA LEU A 233 1.10 5.87 24.63
C LEU A 233 1.07 6.56 26.00
N THR A 234 0.46 7.75 26.08
CA THR A 234 0.27 8.46 27.35
C THR A 234 -0.55 7.63 28.32
N ASN A 235 -1.68 7.06 27.89
CA ASN A 235 -2.53 6.21 28.72
C ASN A 235 -1.77 4.98 29.25
N TYR A 236 -0.96 4.34 28.40
CA TYR A 236 -0.11 3.22 28.80
C TYR A 236 0.86 3.59 29.92
N LEU A 237 1.65 4.65 29.72
CA LEU A 237 2.66 5.11 30.67
C LEU A 237 2.03 5.54 32.02
N ASN A 238 0.85 6.16 31.96
CA ASN A 238 0.10 6.59 33.14
C ASN A 238 -0.45 5.44 33.97
N HIS A 239 -1.08 4.47 33.31
CA HIS A 239 -1.73 3.35 33.97
C HIS A 239 -0.73 2.51 34.79
N LYS A 240 0.51 2.38 34.31
CA LYS A 240 1.52 1.54 34.96
C LYS A 240 2.25 2.18 36.13
N LYS A 241 1.88 3.41 36.55
CA LYS A 241 2.59 4.15 37.60
C LYS A 241 4.10 4.20 37.35
N PHE A 242 4.53 4.25 36.09
CA PHE A 242 5.93 4.49 35.74
C PHE A 242 6.27 5.97 36.01
N LYS A 243 6.10 6.43 37.26
CA LYS A 243 6.28 7.82 37.71
C LYS A 243 7.70 8.36 37.47
N LYS A 244 8.65 7.50 37.08
CA LYS A 244 10.05 7.86 36.80
C LYS A 244 10.40 7.92 35.32
N THR A 245 9.52 7.45 34.42
CA THR A 245 9.66 7.59 32.98
C THR A 245 8.37 8.18 32.42
N THR A 246 8.19 9.49 32.56
CA THR A 246 6.96 10.17 32.11
C THR A 246 7.27 11.40 31.28
N GLY A 247 6.90 11.41 30.00
CA GLY A 247 6.70 12.62 29.22
C GLY A 247 5.28 12.68 28.69
N PHE A 248 4.56 13.74 29.05
CA PHE A 248 3.16 13.99 28.72
C PHE A 248 2.97 15.07 27.63
N TYR A 249 1.84 14.92 26.93
CA TYR A 249 1.25 15.73 25.86
C TYR A 249 0.84 17.17 26.22
N LYS A 250 0.97 18.09 25.25
CA LYS A 250 -0.03 19.16 25.00
C LYS A 250 -0.02 19.59 23.53
N GLU A 251 -1.22 19.76 22.99
CA GLU A 251 -1.59 20.24 21.66
C GLU A 251 -1.03 21.66 21.37
N ASN A 252 -0.64 21.92 20.11
CA ASN A 252 -0.02 23.16 19.56
C ASN A 252 1.50 23.37 19.80
N ASN A 253 2.37 22.77 18.97
CA ASN A 253 3.85 22.70 19.03
C ASN A 253 4.41 21.58 19.92
N THR A 254 4.42 20.38 19.35
CA THR A 254 4.73 19.09 20.00
C THR A 254 6.21 18.98 20.39
N ALA A 255 6.47 18.54 21.63
CA ALA A 255 7.75 17.94 21.99
C ALA A 255 7.55 16.77 22.98
N PHE A 256 8.14 15.61 22.69
CA PHE A 256 8.12 14.44 23.59
C PHE A 256 9.30 14.49 24.52
N TYR A 257 9.10 14.11 25.78
CA TYR A 257 10.19 14.01 26.74
C TYR A 257 10.41 12.58 27.16
N VAL A 258 11.54 12.00 26.79
CA VAL A 258 11.89 10.64 27.22
C VAL A 258 12.93 10.73 28.33
N PHE A 259 12.64 10.06 29.44
CA PHE A 259 13.50 10.08 30.62
C PHE A 259 14.44 8.87 30.60
N ASN A 260 15.74 9.13 30.61
CA ASN A 260 16.75 8.11 30.83
C ASN A 260 16.86 7.84 32.34
N ASN A 261 16.49 6.64 32.78
CA ASN A 261 16.45 6.30 34.20
C ASN A 261 17.85 6.08 34.83
N SER A 262 18.90 5.76 34.05
CA SER A 262 20.26 5.66 34.60
C SER A 262 20.92 7.03 34.73
N LYS A 263 20.64 7.96 33.81
CA LYS A 263 21.29 9.28 33.74
C LYS A 263 20.47 10.42 34.33
N ASN A 264 19.20 10.18 34.65
CA ASN A 264 18.25 11.21 35.07
C ASN A 264 18.17 12.38 34.05
N GLU A 265 18.30 12.05 32.76
CA GLU A 265 18.31 13.01 31.65
C GLU A 265 16.93 13.07 30.99
N LYS A 266 16.52 14.29 30.60
CA LYS A 266 15.29 14.56 29.86
C LYS A 266 15.65 14.82 28.39
N ILE A 267 15.22 13.97 27.46
CA ILE A 267 15.43 14.19 26.02
C ILE A 267 14.16 14.75 25.40
N GLU A 268 14.27 15.91 24.76
CA GLU A 268 13.21 16.53 23.99
C GLU A 268 13.21 16.04 22.53
N ILE A 269 12.04 15.61 22.03
CA ILE A 269 11.80 15.22 20.65
C ILE A 269 10.68 16.12 20.12
N SER A 270 11.04 17.23 19.49
CA SER A 270 10.13 18.27 19.00
C SER A 270 9.48 17.94 17.64
N SER A 271 10.07 17.03 16.86
CA SER A 271 9.52 16.66 15.55
C SER A 271 10.01 15.31 15.06
N LEU A 272 9.36 14.75 14.03
CA LEU A 272 9.86 13.55 13.35
C LEU A 272 11.28 13.70 12.81
N LYS A 273 11.71 14.93 12.48
CA LYS A 273 13.08 15.18 12.00
C LYS A 273 14.13 14.92 13.07
N ASP A 274 13.77 14.97 14.35
CA ASP A 274 14.69 14.66 15.44
C ASP A 274 15.10 13.18 15.44
N PHE A 275 14.25 12.29 14.92
CA PHE A 275 14.59 10.87 14.74
C PHE A 275 15.68 10.63 13.68
N HIS A 276 15.89 11.56 12.76
CA HIS A 276 16.95 11.44 11.74
C HIS A 276 18.30 12.00 12.20
N LYS A 277 18.38 12.57 13.40
CA LYS A 277 19.64 13.13 13.92
C LYS A 277 20.64 12.01 14.27
N PRO A 278 21.96 12.21 14.07
CA PRO A 278 22.98 11.18 14.28
C PRO A 278 22.98 10.57 15.69
N GLU A 279 22.70 11.38 16.71
CA GLU A 279 22.61 10.96 18.11
C GLU A 279 21.39 10.09 18.44
N PHE A 280 20.44 9.98 17.50
CA PHE A 280 19.30 9.08 17.53
C PHE A 280 19.66 7.86 16.68
N GLU A 281 20.43 6.93 17.26
CA GLU A 281 20.59 5.61 16.66
C GLU A 281 19.34 4.77 16.88
N ILE A 282 18.36 4.98 16.01
CA ILE A 282 17.07 4.31 16.08
C ILE A 282 17.21 2.87 15.69
N PHE A 283 16.89 2.03 16.65
CA PHE A 283 16.63 0.63 16.43
C PHE A 283 15.13 0.46 16.39
N ASN A 284 14.57 0.27 15.19
CA ASN A 284 13.20 -0.18 15.04
C ASN A 284 13.16 -1.70 15.25
N VAL A 285 12.11 -2.16 15.90
CA VAL A 285 11.64 -3.54 15.79
C VAL A 285 10.29 -3.36 15.14
N PHE A 286 9.95 -4.12 14.11
CA PHE A 286 8.55 -4.25 13.75
C PHE A 286 8.12 -5.65 14.14
N ILE A 287 6.86 -5.80 14.49
CA ILE A 287 6.28 -7.05 14.93
C ILE A 287 5.02 -7.15 14.09
N SER A 288 5.20 -7.48 12.81
CA SER A 288 4.08 -7.81 11.93
C SER A 288 3.42 -9.07 12.44
N ASN A 289 2.11 -9.17 12.32
CA ASN A 289 1.40 -10.41 12.61
C ASN A 289 0.65 -10.77 11.35
N PHE A 290 0.76 -12.03 10.96
CA PHE A 290 -0.04 -12.58 9.88
C PHE A 290 -0.74 -13.79 10.45
N TYR A 291 -2.01 -13.61 10.82
CA TYR A 291 -2.88 -14.72 11.12
C TYR A 291 -3.36 -15.27 9.79
N ASN A 292 -2.74 -16.37 9.35
CA ASN A 292 -3.31 -17.17 8.27
C ASN A 292 -3.17 -18.63 8.68
N GLN A 293 -4.31 -19.34 8.75
CA GLN A 293 -4.36 -20.78 9.02
C GLN A 293 -3.48 -21.24 10.21
N LYS A 294 -3.54 -20.51 11.34
CA LYS A 294 -2.80 -20.80 12.60
C LYS A 294 -1.31 -20.44 12.62
N LYS A 295 -0.76 -19.71 11.66
CA LYS A 295 0.61 -19.16 11.78
C LYS A 295 0.55 -17.74 12.31
N ILE A 296 1.60 -17.31 13.01
CA ILE A 296 1.87 -15.92 13.34
C ILE A 296 3.31 -15.68 12.92
N SER A 297 3.54 -14.80 11.95
CA SER A 297 4.89 -14.46 11.48
C SER A 297 5.25 -13.05 11.88
N PHE A 298 6.41 -12.84 12.53
CA PHE A 298 6.87 -11.53 13.04
C PHE A 298 8.14 -11.00 12.36
N SER A 299 8.01 -10.09 11.41
CA SER A 299 9.18 -9.50 10.75
C SER A 299 9.79 -8.35 11.55
N VAL A 300 11.03 -8.51 12.03
CA VAL A 300 11.75 -7.47 12.80
C VAL A 300 12.76 -6.71 11.94
N TYR A 301 12.50 -5.44 11.62
CA TYR A 301 13.41 -4.64 10.77
C TYR A 301 14.31 -3.71 11.56
N LEU A 302 15.63 -3.77 11.32
CA LEU A 302 16.60 -2.85 11.92
C LEU A 302 16.80 -1.62 11.04
N SER A 303 16.29 -0.47 11.49
CA SER A 303 16.21 0.75 10.69
C SER A 303 17.52 1.41 10.25
N LYS A 304 18.68 1.04 10.81
CA LYS A 304 19.95 1.75 10.57
C LYS A 304 20.99 0.98 9.77
N SER A 305 20.76 -0.29 9.49
CA SER A 305 21.51 -1.05 8.48
C SER A 305 20.63 -1.18 7.24
N LYS A 306 21.25 -1.17 6.05
CA LYS A 306 20.56 -1.63 4.83
C LYS A 306 20.15 -3.11 4.94
N ASP A 307 20.71 -3.79 5.94
CA ASP A 307 20.47 -5.18 6.28
C ASP A 307 19.40 -5.24 7.40
N TYR A 308 18.36 -6.05 7.25
CA TYR A 308 17.43 -6.37 8.32
C TYR A 308 17.41 -7.87 8.61
N LYS A 309 16.90 -8.25 9.80
CA LYS A 309 16.79 -9.65 10.22
C LYS A 309 15.33 -10.06 10.31
N LYS A 310 14.84 -10.85 9.35
CA LYS A 310 13.48 -11.39 9.42
C LYS A 310 13.43 -12.61 10.35
N PHE A 311 12.57 -12.57 11.36
CA PHE A 311 12.32 -13.68 12.28
C PHE A 311 11.00 -14.34 11.91
N GLU A 312 11.04 -15.57 11.44
CA GLU A 312 9.80 -16.29 11.15
C GLU A 312 9.42 -17.10 12.37
N PHE A 313 8.20 -16.92 12.86
CA PHE A 313 7.67 -17.70 13.97
C PHE A 313 6.48 -18.53 13.50
N GLU A 314 6.13 -19.53 14.30
CA GLU A 314 4.92 -20.31 14.12
C GLU A 314 4.18 -20.36 15.45
N ASN A 315 2.88 -20.04 15.44
CA ASN A 315 2.04 -20.19 16.63
C ASN A 315 1.22 -21.48 16.58
N LYS A 316 1.71 -22.54 17.20
CA LYS A 316 0.92 -23.77 17.34
C LYS A 316 0.11 -23.73 18.64
N ASN A 317 -1.17 -23.39 18.55
CA ASN A 317 -2.12 -23.40 19.66
C ASN A 317 -1.72 -22.50 20.86
N GLY A 318 -1.23 -21.29 20.60
CA GLY A 318 -0.72 -20.36 21.62
C GLY A 318 0.76 -20.50 21.93
N ASN A 319 1.42 -21.57 21.45
CA ASN A 319 2.85 -21.78 21.64
C ASN A 319 3.64 -21.31 20.42
N ILE A 320 4.42 -20.25 20.62
CA ILE A 320 5.22 -19.63 19.57
C ILE A 320 6.58 -20.31 19.47
N GLN A 321 6.97 -20.73 18.28
CA GLN A 321 8.26 -21.34 17.99
C GLN A 321 8.98 -20.53 16.92
N LEU A 322 10.27 -20.26 17.12
CA LEU A 322 11.11 -19.66 16.09
C LEU A 322 11.33 -20.70 14.99
N LEU A 323 10.95 -20.36 13.76
CA LEU A 323 11.17 -21.16 12.57
C LEU A 323 12.52 -20.83 11.93
N ASN A 324 12.80 -19.55 11.72
CA ASN A 324 13.98 -19.11 10.97
C ASN A 324 14.41 -17.69 11.33
N ILE A 325 15.69 -17.39 11.12
CA ILE A 325 16.26 -16.04 11.14
C ILE A 325 16.96 -15.84 9.80
N LYS A 326 16.46 -14.92 8.98
CA LYS A 326 17.07 -14.57 7.68
C LYS A 326 17.66 -13.18 7.76
N ASN A 327 18.87 -13.00 7.23
CA ASN A 327 19.36 -11.67 6.89
C ASN A 327 18.80 -11.34 5.50
N GLU A 328 18.14 -10.20 5.37
CA GLU A 328 17.56 -9.71 4.13
C GLU A 328 18.06 -8.29 3.88
N ASP A 329 18.25 -7.93 2.62
CA ASP A 329 18.57 -6.57 2.21
C ASP A 329 17.27 -5.85 1.84
N LEU A 330 17.08 -4.63 2.38
CA LEU A 330 15.90 -3.79 2.16
C LEU A 330 15.74 -3.30 0.72
#